data_AF-A0A967N2X6-F1
#
_entry.id   AF-A0A967N2X6-F1
#
_cell.length_a   1.000
_cell.length_b   1.000
_cell.length_c   1.000
_cell.angle_alpha   90.00
_cell.angle_beta   90.00
_cell.angle_gamma   90.00
#
_symmetry.space_group_name_H-M   'P 1'
#
loop_
_entity.id
_entity.type
_entity.pdbx_description
1 polymer ?
#
loop_
_entity_poly.entity_id
_entity_poly.type
_entity_poly.pdbx_seq_one_letter_code
_entity_poly.pdbx_strand_id
1 'polypeptide(L)' 'MLSAEIAGPILKEVEERLRFLQDVGLGYLTLGRSAGTLSGGEAQRIRLATQIGSRLVGVLYILDEPSIGLHQRDNE' A
#
# COMPACT_ATOMS: atom_id res chain seq x y z
N MET A 1 0.91 19.75 -24.80
CA MET A 1 2.32 19.44 -24.51
C MET A 1 2.66 19.76 -23.04
N LEU A 2 2.40 20.98 -22.55
CA LEU A 2 2.59 21.37 -21.14
C LEU A 2 1.91 20.46 -20.09
N SER A 3 0.73 19.93 -20.41
CA SER A 3 -0.05 19.08 -19.49
C SER A 3 0.63 17.74 -19.19
N ALA A 4 1.37 17.17 -20.14
CA ALA A 4 2.05 15.88 -19.93
C ALA A 4 3.30 16.03 -19.05
N GLU A 5 4.04 17.15 -19.19
CA GLU A 5 5.21 17.44 -18.35
C GLU A 5 4.82 17.69 -16.88
N ILE A 6 3.67 18.33 -16.65
CA ILE A 6 3.17 18.58 -15.29
C ILE A 6 2.53 17.31 -14.69
N ALA A 7 1.73 16.58 -15.47
CA ALA A 7 1.02 15.40 -14.97
C ALA A 7 1.92 14.18 -14.79
N GLY A 8 3.00 14.05 -15.57
CA GLY A 8 3.88 12.88 -15.57
C GLY A 8 4.41 12.50 -14.18
N PRO A 9 5.03 13.43 -13.42
CA PRO A 9 5.51 13.14 -12.08
C PRO A 9 4.40 12.74 -11.09
N ILE A 10 3.22 13.35 -11.20
CA ILE A 10 2.07 13.05 -10.34
C ILE A 10 1.54 11.65 -10.62
N LEU A 11 1.38 11.30 -11.91
CA LEU A 11 0.93 9.97 -12.32
C LEU A 11 1.92 8.90 -11.88
N LYS A 12 3.23 9.16 -12.03
CA LYS A 12 4.27 8.26 -11.56
C LYS A 12 4.16 7.99 -10.06
N GLU A 13 3.99 9.03 -9.24
CA GLU A 13 3.84 8.87 -7.78
C GLU A 13 2.57 8.10 -7.41
N VAL A 14 1.45 8.36 -8.11
CA VAL A 14 0.20 7.61 -7.90
C VAL A 14 0.37 6.14 -8.27
N GLU A 15 0.99 5.84 -9.40
CA GLU A 15 1.27 4.46 -9.85
C GLU A 15 2.20 3.73 -8.88
N GLU A 16 3.26 4.39 -8.38
CA GLU A 16 4.16 3.82 -7.37
C GLU A 16 3.41 3.48 -6.08
N ARG A 17 2.54 4.37 -5.59
CA ARG A 17 1.73 4.11 -4.39
C ARG A 17 0.72 2.98 -4.57
N LEU A 18 0.06 2.92 -5.73
CA LEU A 18 -0.86 1.83 -6.05
C LEU A 18 -0.11 0.49 -6.15
N ARG A 19 1.11 0.49 -6.69
CA ARG A 19 1.96 -0.70 -6.75
C ARG A 19 2.30 -1.22 -5.35
N PHE A 20 2.64 -0.35 -4.39
CA PHE A 20 2.88 -0.81 -3.02
C PHE A 20 1.67 -1.49 -2.39
N LEU A 21 0.44 -1.05 -2.69
CA LEU A 21 -0.77 -1.73 -2.23
C LEU A 21 -0.93 -3.13 -2.87
N GLN A 22 -0.55 -3.27 -4.14
CA GLN A 22 -0.55 -4.58 -4.82
C GLN A 22 0.51 -5.51 -4.23
N ASP A 23 1.72 -5.01 -3.99
CA ASP A 23 2.84 -5.78 -3.45
C ASP A 23 2.55 -6.36 -2.05
N VAL A 24 1.69 -5.68 -1.26
CA VAL A 24 1.22 -6.19 0.05
C VAL A 24 -0.11 -6.97 -0.05
N GLY A 25 -0.51 -7.40 -1.24
CA GLY A 25 -1.67 -8.26 -1.45
C GLY A 25 -3.02 -7.57 -1.29
N LEU A 26 -3.12 -6.24 -1.48
CA LEU A 26 -4.38 -5.49 -1.37
C LEU A 26 -4.97 -5.09 -2.72
N GLY A 27 -4.48 -5.66 -3.82
CA GLY A 27 -4.96 -5.36 -5.17
C GLY A 27 -6.45 -5.68 -5.42
N TYR A 28 -7.07 -6.49 -4.56
CA TYR A 28 -8.51 -6.80 -4.61
C TYR A 28 -9.39 -5.71 -3.98
N LEU A 29 -8.81 -4.75 -3.26
CA LEU A 29 -9.53 -3.62 -2.69
C LEU A 29 -9.80 -2.52 -3.72
N THR A 30 -10.90 -1.81 -3.53
CA THR A 30 -11.16 -0.56 -4.24
C THR A 30 -10.82 0.63 -3.35
N LEU A 31 -10.34 1.73 -3.94
CA LEU A 31 -9.99 2.95 -3.20
C LEU A 31 -11.19 3.59 -2.47
N GLY A 32 -12.42 3.27 -2.90
CA GLY A 32 -13.65 3.73 -2.26
C GLY A 32 -14.12 2.88 -1.08
N ARG A 33 -13.41 1.79 -0.73
CA ARG A 33 -13.79 0.94 0.41
C ARG A 33 -13.67 1.74 1.72
N SER A 34 -14.75 1.74 2.50
CA SER A 34 -14.78 2.42 3.81
C SER A 34 -13.75 1.80 4.76
N ALA A 35 -12.96 2.65 5.42
CA ALA A 35 -11.92 2.21 6.35
C ALA A 35 -12.45 1.37 7.51
N GLY A 36 -13.69 1.63 7.97
CA GLY A 36 -14.33 0.89 9.06
C GLY A 36 -14.71 -0.55 8.71
N THR A 37 -14.65 -0.95 7.43
CA THR A 37 -14.97 -2.31 6.98
C THR A 37 -13.73 -3.13 6.66
N LEU A 38 -12.54 -2.59 6.90
CA LEU A 38 -11.28 -3.31 6.73
C LEU A 38 -11.07 -4.27 7.89
N SER A 39 -10.56 -5.46 7.60
CA SER A 39 -10.03 -6.36 8.62
C SER A 39 -8.78 -5.76 9.27
N GLY A 40 -8.41 -6.27 10.45
CA GLY A 40 -7.17 -5.87 11.11
C GLY A 40 -5.93 -6.06 10.23
N GLY A 41 -5.84 -7.21 9.54
CA GLY A 41 -4.76 -7.50 8.61
C GLY A 41 -4.73 -6.56 7.39
N GLU A 42 -5.89 -6.22 6.83
CA GLU A 42 -5.99 -5.24 5.73
C GLU A 42 -5.47 -3.86 6.18
N ALA A 43 -5.91 -3.39 7.35
CA ALA A 43 -5.47 -2.11 7.90
C ALA A 43 -3.96 -2.08 8.19
N GLN A 44 -3.40 -3.19 8.67
CA GLN A 44 -1.97 -3.33 8.92
C GLN A 44 -1.16 -3.29 7.62
N ARG A 45 -1.58 -3.99 6.57
CA ARG A 45 -0.89 -3.98 5.27
C ARG A 45 -0.98 -2.62 4.58
N ILE A 46 -2.09 -1.89 4.71
CA ILE A 46 -2.19 -0.49 4.24
C ILE A 46 -1.13 0.39 4.93
N ARG A 47 -0.98 0.25 6.26
CA ARG A 47 0.05 0.98 7.02
C ARG A 47 1.45 0.61 6.52
N LEU A 48 1.73 -0.68 6.32
CA LEU A 48 3.01 -1.15 5.80
C LEU A 48 3.32 -0.56 4.41
N ALA A 49 2.39 -0.63 3.45
CA ALA A 49 2.56 -0.05 2.12
C ALA A 49 2.83 1.47 2.19
N THR A 50 2.13 2.17 3.08
CA THR A 50 2.34 3.62 3.31
C THR A 50 3.74 3.91 3.85
N GLN A 51 4.22 3.09 4.77
CA GLN A 51 5.54 3.26 5.37
C GLN A 51 6.67 3.01 4.36
N ILE A 52 6.56 1.95 3.54
CA ILE A 52 7.52 1.68 2.46
C ILE A 52 7.57 2.85 1.47
N GLY A 53 6.42 3.41 1.10
CA GLY A 53 6.34 4.56 0.19
C GLY A 53 6.79 5.90 0.79
N SER A 54 6.89 6.02 2.12
CA SER A 54 7.24 7.28 2.81
C SER A 54 8.72 7.67 2.68
N ARG A 55 9.56 6.78 2.15
CA ARG A 55 11.02 6.95 2.01
C ARG A 55 11.71 7.35 3.32
N LEU A 56 11.13 6.99 4.46
CA LEU A 56 11.70 7.23 5.77
C LEU A 56 12.93 6.31 5.95
N VAL A 57 14.06 6.90 6.33
CA VAL A 57 15.34 6.19 6.51
C VAL A 57 15.82 6.31 7.95
N GLY A 58 16.62 5.33 8.40
CA GLY A 58 17.16 5.32 9.76
C GLY A 58 16.14 4.97 10.84
N VAL A 59 15.07 4.26 10.47
CA VAL A 59 14.01 3.83 11.38
C VAL A 59 13.91 2.31 11.45
N LEU A 60 13.46 1.80 12.59
CA LEU A 60 13.12 0.39 12.80
C LEU A 60 11.59 0.27 12.86
N TYR A 61 11.02 -0.47 11.92
CA TYR A 61 9.60 -0.84 11.97
C TYR A 61 9.43 -2.11 12.81
N ILE A 62 8.63 -2.03 13.86
CA ILE A 62 8.20 -3.19 14.66
C ILE A 62 6.77 -3.52 14.26
N LEU A 63 6.56 -4.73 13.77
CA LEU A 63 5.24 -5.23 13.39
C LEU A 63 4.83 -6.35 14.35
N ASP A 64 3.64 -6.25 14.91
CA ASP A 64 3.04 -7.33 15.70
C ASP A 64 2.24 -8.23 14.76
N GLU A 65 2.64 -9.50 14.68
CA GLU A 65 1.98 -10.57 13.88
C GLU A 65 1.53 -10.15 12.46
N PRO A 66 2.46 -9.79 11.56
CA PRO A 66 2.12 -9.25 10.23
C PRO A 66 1.40 -10.22 9.29
N SER A 67 1.38 -11.52 9.62
CA SER A 67 0.73 -12.57 8.84
C SER A 67 -0.75 -12.79 9.16
N ILE A 68 -1.30 -12.16 10.21
CA ILE A 68 -2.71 -12.38 10.61
C ILE A 68 -3.65 -11.90 9.50
N GLY A 69 -4.48 -12.83 9.00
CA GLY A 69 -5.49 -12.55 7.98
C GLY A 69 -4.96 -12.47 6.54
N LEU A 70 -3.76 -12.99 6.26
CA LEU A 70 -3.33 -13.31 4.89
C LEU A 70 -3.94 -14.64 4.42
N HIS A 71 -4.44 -14.68 3.19
CA HIS A 71 -4.84 -15.95 2.57
C HIS A 71 -3.55 -16.71 2.21
N GLN A 72 -3.54 -18.04 2.28
CA GLN A 72 -2.33 -18.84 1.98
C GLN A 72 -1.74 -18.57 0.56
N ARG A 73 -2.55 -18.05 -0.36
CA ARG A 73 -2.14 -17.68 -1.73
C ARG A 73 -1.32 -16.38 -1.80
N ASP A 74 -1.34 -15.57 -0.75
CA ASP A 74 -0.61 -14.30 -0.66
C ASP A 74 0.80 -14.48 -0.06
N ASN A 75 1.16 -15.71 0.34
CA ASN A 75 2.45 -16.08 0.95
C ASN A 75 3.33 -16.97 0.04
N GLU A 76 2.86 -17.33 -1.16
CA GLU A 76 3.62 -18.05 -2.20
C GLU A 76 4.22 -17.06 -3.21
#